data_AF-A0A2N7F826-F1
#
_entry.id   AF-A0A2N7F826-F1
#
_cell.length_a   1.000
_cell.length_b   1.000
_cell.length_c   1.000
_cell.angle_alpha   90.00
_cell.angle_beta   90.00
_cell.angle_gamma   90.00
#
_symmetry.space_group_name_H-M   'P 1'
#
loop_
_entity.id
_entity.type
_entity.pdbx_description
1 polymer ?
#
loop_
_entity_poly.entity_id
_entity_poly.type
_entity_poly.pdbx_seq_one_letter_code
_entity_poly.pdbx_strand_id
1 'polypeptide(L)'
;MQNNELKTPYFMINEEKLIANLEIAKQLKEISGVKLVLALKCFSTWGVFDIIKPYLDGTTSSGPYEVKLGHETFGGETHAYSVGYSEDDVREVADICDKMIFNSQSQFEAYRHIVEGKASLGLRLNPGVSYAGQDLANPARQFSRLGVQADHIKPEIFDEIHGVMFHMNCENKDVDAFIGLLDSISEQFGEHLDKLDWVSMGGGVFFTWPGYDIEKLGLALKAFSEKHGVQMYLEPGEAIITKTTDLVVTVVDIVENVKKTAIVDSATEAHRLDTLIYNEPASVLEASETGSHDYVIGSCSCLAGDQFCEASFDEPLKIGQKLHLLDSAGYTMVKLNWFNGLKMPSIYCERSNGDVQKLNEFGYEDFKRSLSQWSVK
;
A
#
# COMPACT_ATOMS: atom_id res chain seq x y z
N MET A 1 -0.23 0.41 -28.65
CA MET A 1 -1.05 -0.79 -28.99
C MET A 1 -2.50 -0.40 -28.76
N GLN A 2 -3.45 -0.83 -29.60
CA GLN A 2 -4.87 -0.61 -29.30
C GLN A 2 -5.30 -1.57 -28.17
N ASN A 3 -6.07 -1.09 -27.18
CA ASN A 3 -6.46 -1.84 -25.96
C ASN A 3 -7.07 -3.23 -26.23
N ASN A 4 -7.67 -3.47 -27.40
CA ASN A 4 -8.32 -4.74 -27.73
C ASN A 4 -7.37 -5.91 -28.04
N GLU A 5 -6.07 -5.69 -28.25
CA GLU A 5 -5.11 -6.76 -28.59
C GLU A 5 -4.39 -7.36 -27.37
N LEU A 6 -4.55 -6.77 -26.18
CA LEU A 6 -3.87 -7.24 -24.97
C LEU A 6 -4.46 -8.56 -24.47
N LYS A 7 -3.57 -9.54 -24.22
CA LYS A 7 -3.92 -10.85 -23.66
C LYS A 7 -4.14 -10.72 -22.15
N THR A 8 -5.30 -11.19 -21.69
CA THR A 8 -5.66 -11.29 -20.27
C THR A 8 -5.00 -12.52 -19.60
N PRO A 9 -4.88 -12.50 -18.25
CA PRO A 9 -5.19 -11.37 -17.37
C PRO A 9 -4.10 -10.28 -17.42
N TYR A 10 -4.46 -9.02 -17.11
CA TYR A 10 -3.47 -7.96 -16.91
C TYR A 10 -3.97 -6.84 -16.00
N PHE A 11 -3.05 -6.18 -15.30
CA PHE A 11 -3.30 -4.90 -14.64
C PHE A 11 -3.13 -3.76 -15.62
N MET A 12 -4.07 -2.82 -15.63
CA MET A 12 -3.98 -1.58 -16.42
C MET A 12 -3.97 -0.38 -15.50
N ILE A 13 -2.81 0.25 -15.34
CA ILE A 13 -2.65 1.50 -14.59
C ILE A 13 -3.01 2.68 -15.51
N ASN A 14 -3.95 3.53 -15.10
CA ASN A 14 -4.32 4.73 -15.83
C ASN A 14 -3.56 5.95 -15.29
N GLU A 15 -2.72 6.56 -16.12
CA GLU A 15 -1.89 7.72 -15.75
C GLU A 15 -2.72 8.93 -15.33
N GLU A 16 -3.81 9.25 -16.03
CA GLU A 16 -4.61 10.44 -15.72
C GLU A 16 -5.26 10.34 -14.34
N LYS A 17 -5.80 9.18 -13.99
CA LYS A 17 -6.37 8.93 -12.66
C LYS A 17 -5.30 8.98 -11.58
N LEU A 18 -4.10 8.45 -11.85
CA LEU A 18 -2.97 8.53 -10.92
C LEU A 18 -2.55 9.99 -10.69
N ILE A 19 -2.40 10.79 -11.76
CA ILE A 19 -2.08 12.21 -11.67
C ILE A 19 -3.15 12.97 -10.86
N ALA A 20 -4.44 12.65 -11.05
CA ALA A 20 -5.51 13.28 -10.28
C ALA A 20 -5.35 13.07 -8.76
N ASN A 21 -4.99 11.86 -8.32
CA ASN A 21 -4.68 11.59 -6.91
C ASN A 21 -3.41 12.34 -6.45
N LEU A 22 -2.39 12.44 -7.31
CA LEU A 22 -1.14 13.11 -7.01
C LEU A 22 -1.28 14.63 -6.88
N GLU A 23 -2.17 15.28 -7.65
CA GLU A 23 -2.47 16.71 -7.49
C GLU A 23 -3.12 17.01 -6.13
N ILE A 24 -3.96 16.11 -5.62
CA ILE A 24 -4.50 16.21 -4.25
C ILE A 24 -3.37 16.10 -3.22
N ALA A 25 -2.46 15.14 -3.40
CA ALA A 25 -1.30 14.97 -2.53
C ALA A 25 -0.42 16.24 -2.51
N LYS A 26 -0.20 16.87 -3.66
CA LYS A 26 0.52 18.14 -3.77
C LYS A 26 -0.20 19.28 -3.06
N GLN A 27 -1.51 19.42 -3.23
CA GLN A 27 -2.30 20.43 -2.50
C GLN A 27 -2.15 20.26 -0.99
N LEU A 28 -2.21 19.02 -0.48
CA LEU A 28 -2.02 18.75 0.95
C LEU A 28 -0.64 19.21 1.43
N LYS A 29 0.43 18.95 0.66
CA LYS A 29 1.79 19.41 0.97
C LYS A 29 1.90 20.93 0.98
N GLU A 30 1.31 21.61 0.00
CA GLU A 30 1.33 23.07 -0.11
C GLU A 30 0.66 23.75 1.09
N ILE A 31 -0.44 23.19 1.60
CA ILE A 31 -1.15 23.72 2.76
C ILE A 31 -0.37 23.45 4.06
N SER A 32 0.14 22.22 4.21
CA SER A 32 0.62 21.74 5.51
C SER A 32 2.12 21.82 5.74
N GLY A 33 2.93 21.81 4.68
CA GLY A 33 4.37 21.57 4.77
C GLY A 33 4.75 20.12 5.11
N VAL A 34 3.79 19.20 5.16
CA VAL A 34 4.05 17.77 5.36
C VAL A 34 4.89 17.22 4.21
N LYS A 35 5.76 16.27 4.50
CA LYS A 35 6.39 15.43 3.48
C LYS A 35 5.61 14.14 3.29
N LEU A 36 5.48 13.69 2.05
CA LEU A 36 4.77 12.46 1.71
C LEU A 36 5.77 11.46 1.15
N VAL A 37 5.86 10.28 1.76
CA VAL A 37 6.72 9.19 1.28
C VAL A 37 5.86 7.99 0.88
N LEU A 38 6.01 7.47 -0.33
CA LEU A 38 5.18 6.38 -0.84
C LEU A 38 5.40 5.10 -0.01
N ALA A 39 4.32 4.51 0.51
CA ALA A 39 4.38 3.24 1.23
C ALA A 39 4.49 2.04 0.27
N LEU A 40 5.71 1.53 0.07
CA LEU A 40 5.99 0.50 -0.94
C LEU A 40 5.29 -0.84 -0.67
N LYS A 41 4.99 -1.14 0.60
CA LYS A 41 4.17 -2.29 1.01
C LYS A 41 2.78 -2.33 0.35
N CYS A 42 2.25 -1.17 -0.04
CA CYS A 42 0.96 -1.04 -0.70
C CYS A 42 1.11 -1.08 -2.21
N PHE A 43 2.10 -0.35 -2.74
CA PHE A 43 2.34 -0.24 -4.17
C PHE A 43 3.82 -0.04 -4.48
N SER A 44 4.40 -0.96 -5.26
CA SER A 44 5.82 -0.94 -5.64
C SER A 44 6.07 -1.24 -7.12
N THR A 45 5.05 -1.02 -7.98
CA THR A 45 5.18 -1.14 -9.44
C THR A 45 6.03 0.01 -9.98
N TRP A 46 7.34 -0.11 -9.84
CA TRP A 46 8.33 0.97 -10.05
C TRP A 46 8.33 1.57 -11.46
N GLY A 47 7.79 0.86 -12.46
CA GLY A 47 7.66 1.34 -13.84
C GLY A 47 6.83 2.62 -14.00
N VAL A 48 6.07 3.04 -12.98
CA VAL A 48 5.35 4.34 -12.96
C VAL A 48 5.92 5.35 -11.98
N PHE A 49 7.05 5.07 -11.30
CA PHE A 49 7.58 5.99 -10.30
C PHE A 49 7.97 7.35 -10.89
N ASP A 50 8.40 7.44 -12.14
CA ASP A 50 8.68 8.74 -12.78
C ASP A 50 7.46 9.66 -12.89
N ILE A 51 6.24 9.10 -12.82
CA ILE A 51 4.99 9.87 -12.73
C ILE A 51 4.75 10.37 -11.30
N ILE A 52 5.13 9.58 -10.29
CA ILE A 52 4.85 9.82 -8.86
C ILE A 52 5.91 10.74 -8.22
N LYS A 53 7.20 10.54 -8.53
CA LYS A 53 8.34 11.25 -7.94
C LYS A 53 8.19 12.78 -7.89
N PRO A 54 7.65 13.47 -8.90
CA PRO A 54 7.52 14.94 -8.85
C PRO A 54 6.58 15.46 -7.75
N TYR A 55 5.73 14.59 -7.19
CA TYR A 55 4.67 14.95 -6.25
C TYR A 55 5.01 14.58 -4.81
N LEU A 56 5.75 13.48 -4.62
CA LEU A 56 6.12 12.96 -3.31
C LEU A 56 7.59 13.25 -2.98
N ASP A 57 7.99 13.03 -1.73
CA ASP A 57 9.32 13.36 -1.22
C ASP A 57 10.24 12.13 -1.12
N GLY A 58 9.71 10.93 -1.36
CA GLY A 58 10.47 9.70 -1.19
C GLY A 58 9.61 8.45 -1.03
N THR A 59 10.18 7.44 -0.37
CA THR A 59 9.53 6.14 -0.08
C THR A 59 9.71 5.73 1.38
N THR A 60 8.74 4.99 1.90
CA THR A 60 8.87 4.26 3.16
C THR A 60 8.76 2.76 2.90
N SER A 61 9.59 2.01 3.59
CA SER A 61 9.86 0.61 3.32
C SER A 61 9.77 -0.22 4.59
N SER A 62 9.36 -1.48 4.43
CA SER A 62 9.13 -2.45 5.51
C SER A 62 10.12 -3.61 5.53
N GLY A 63 11.12 -3.60 4.64
CA GLY A 63 12.19 -4.59 4.52
C GLY A 63 13.30 -4.14 3.57
N PRO A 64 14.45 -4.85 3.52
CA PRO A 64 15.65 -4.37 2.82
C PRO A 64 15.46 -4.23 1.31
N TYR A 65 14.67 -5.11 0.68
CA TYR A 65 14.40 -5.03 -0.75
C TYR A 65 13.49 -3.86 -1.12
N GLU A 66 12.54 -3.47 -0.26
CA GLU A 66 11.76 -2.26 -0.48
C GLU A 66 12.66 -1.03 -0.36
N VAL A 67 13.57 -1.00 0.62
CA VAL A 67 14.52 0.11 0.79
C VAL A 67 15.40 0.27 -0.45
N LYS A 68 15.98 -0.83 -0.95
CA LYS A 68 16.77 -0.83 -2.18
C LYS A 68 15.96 -0.37 -3.39
N LEU A 69 14.74 -0.90 -3.56
CA LEU A 69 13.87 -0.51 -4.65
C LEU A 69 13.55 0.99 -4.60
N GLY A 70 13.18 1.51 -3.43
CA GLY A 70 12.91 2.93 -3.23
C GLY A 70 14.12 3.80 -3.56
N HIS A 71 15.29 3.44 -3.04
CA HIS A 71 16.54 4.15 -3.31
C HIS A 71 16.90 4.16 -4.81
N GLU A 72 16.88 2.99 -5.47
CA GLU A 72 17.32 2.83 -6.86
C GLU A 72 16.34 3.42 -7.87
N THR A 73 15.04 3.25 -7.63
CA THR A 73 14.02 3.51 -8.65
C THR A 73 13.11 4.68 -8.31
N PHE A 74 12.99 5.10 -7.05
CA PHE A 74 12.23 6.29 -6.64
C PHE A 74 13.16 7.50 -6.41
N GLY A 75 14.23 7.32 -5.63
CA GLY A 75 15.06 8.43 -5.15
C GLY A 75 14.34 9.30 -4.11
N GLY A 76 14.81 10.54 -3.91
CA GLY A 76 14.32 11.38 -2.82
C GLY A 76 14.73 10.81 -1.46
N GLU A 77 13.88 10.97 -0.44
CA GLU A 77 14.09 10.35 0.87
C GLU A 77 13.75 8.86 0.88
N THR A 78 14.57 8.05 1.53
CA THR A 78 14.34 6.62 1.70
C THR A 78 14.24 6.28 3.19
N HIS A 79 13.04 5.95 3.65
CA HIS A 79 12.77 5.60 5.05
C HIS A 79 12.70 4.08 5.21
N ALA A 80 13.48 3.54 6.15
CA ALA A 80 13.53 2.12 6.45
C ALA A 80 12.86 1.84 7.80
N TYR A 81 11.80 1.04 7.80
CA TYR A 81 11.19 0.46 8.99
C TYR A 81 11.18 -1.07 8.87
N SER A 82 11.29 -1.77 9.99
CA SER A 82 10.98 -3.19 10.07
C SER A 82 10.45 -3.53 11.46
N VAL A 83 9.55 -4.50 11.53
CA VAL A 83 9.09 -5.05 12.80
C VAL A 83 10.23 -5.74 13.56
N GLY A 84 11.17 -6.34 12.82
CA GLY A 84 12.37 -6.96 13.36
C GLY A 84 13.42 -7.06 12.28
N TYR A 85 14.49 -6.30 12.43
CA TYR A 85 15.68 -6.41 11.60
C TYR A 85 16.58 -7.54 12.10
N SER A 86 17.20 -8.25 11.17
CA SER A 86 18.48 -8.90 11.42
C SER A 86 19.63 -7.90 11.29
N GLU A 87 20.81 -8.25 11.81
CA GLU A 87 22.00 -7.40 11.64
C GLU A 87 22.36 -7.23 10.16
N ASP A 88 22.22 -8.29 9.37
CA ASP A 88 22.48 -8.27 7.92
C ASP A 88 21.53 -7.29 7.22
N ASP A 89 20.24 -7.28 7.57
CA ASP A 89 19.28 -6.30 7.01
C ASP A 89 19.74 -4.86 7.29
N VAL A 90 20.17 -4.57 8.53
CA VAL A 90 20.63 -3.23 8.92
C VAL A 90 21.88 -2.84 8.11
N ARG A 91 22.88 -3.73 8.04
CA ARG A 91 24.13 -3.47 7.30
C ARG A 91 23.87 -3.25 5.81
N GLU A 92 22.91 -3.97 5.26
CA GLU A 92 22.57 -3.90 3.84
C GLU A 92 21.98 -2.54 3.45
N VAL A 93 21.24 -1.88 4.35
CA VAL A 93 20.47 -0.68 4.00
C VAL A 93 20.88 0.60 4.72
N ALA A 94 21.68 0.53 5.78
CA ALA A 94 22.07 1.70 6.58
C ALA A 94 22.77 2.81 5.77
N ASP A 95 23.47 2.45 4.68
CA ASP A 95 24.17 3.41 3.82
C ASP A 95 23.29 4.04 2.73
N ILE A 96 22.06 3.54 2.54
CA ILE A 96 21.15 3.99 1.46
C ILE A 96 19.81 4.56 1.97
N CYS A 97 19.49 4.40 3.25
CA CYS A 97 18.33 5.04 3.86
C CYS A 97 18.69 6.37 4.54
N ASP A 98 17.81 7.36 4.45
CA ASP A 98 17.95 8.64 5.16
C ASP A 98 17.44 8.55 6.60
N LYS A 99 16.48 7.65 6.85
CA LYS A 99 15.91 7.38 8.17
C LYS A 99 15.82 5.89 8.42
N MET A 100 16.23 5.45 9.61
CA MET A 100 16.03 4.08 10.05
C MET A 100 15.23 4.05 11.35
N ILE A 101 14.10 3.36 11.30
CA ILE A 101 13.06 3.37 12.31
C ILE A 101 12.97 1.97 12.93
N PHE A 102 13.31 1.87 14.20
CA PHE A 102 13.24 0.62 14.93
C PHE A 102 11.87 0.40 15.54
N ASN A 103 11.39 -0.84 15.54
CA ASN A 103 10.12 -1.19 16.16
C ASN A 103 10.17 -1.23 17.70
N SER A 104 11.35 -1.39 18.28
CA SER A 104 11.54 -1.57 19.73
C SER A 104 12.86 -1.01 20.22
N GLN A 105 12.93 -0.69 21.51
CA GLN A 105 14.14 -0.20 22.18
C GLN A 105 15.28 -1.23 22.13
N SER A 106 14.98 -2.53 22.24
CA SER A 106 16.01 -3.58 22.17
C SER A 106 16.65 -3.70 20.79
N GLN A 107 15.87 -3.53 19.70
CA GLN A 107 16.40 -3.48 18.35
C GLN A 107 17.25 -2.22 18.11
N PHE A 108 16.80 -1.07 18.62
CA PHE A 108 17.58 0.16 18.60
C PHE A 108 18.92 -0.02 19.35
N GLU A 109 18.90 -0.50 20.60
CA GLU A 109 20.09 -0.76 21.41
C GLU A 109 21.06 -1.74 20.69
N ALA A 110 20.52 -2.78 20.05
CA ALA A 110 21.32 -3.77 19.34
C ALA A 110 22.05 -3.21 18.11
N TYR A 111 21.43 -2.32 17.34
CA TYR A 111 21.89 -1.99 15.98
C TYR A 111 22.22 -0.53 15.72
N ARG A 112 21.89 0.41 16.61
CA ARG A 112 22.18 1.85 16.43
C ARG A 112 23.62 2.14 16.02
N HIS A 113 24.58 1.41 16.58
CA HIS A 113 26.01 1.59 16.34
C HIS A 113 26.43 1.34 14.88
N ILE A 114 25.60 0.64 14.09
CA ILE A 114 25.83 0.38 12.66
C ILE A 114 25.33 1.56 11.81
N VAL A 115 24.36 2.32 12.33
CA VAL A 115 23.54 3.31 11.63
C VAL A 115 23.93 4.74 12.00
N GLU A 116 24.46 4.95 13.20
CA GLU A 116 24.93 6.25 13.68
C GLU A 116 25.90 6.91 12.68
N GLY A 117 25.63 8.18 12.38
CA GLY A 117 26.38 8.96 11.39
C GLY A 117 26.05 8.65 9.92
N LYS A 118 25.19 7.66 9.65
CA LYS A 118 24.74 7.31 8.29
C LYS A 118 23.30 7.74 8.01
N ALA A 119 22.40 7.48 8.96
CA ALA A 119 20.97 7.78 8.82
C ALA A 119 20.39 8.37 10.11
N SER A 120 19.26 9.06 9.98
CA SER A 120 18.48 9.57 11.11
C SER A 120 17.77 8.41 11.82
N LEU A 121 18.15 8.18 13.08
CA LEU A 121 17.56 7.15 13.94
C LEU A 121 16.16 7.53 14.41
N GLY A 122 15.21 6.60 14.35
CA GLY A 122 13.88 6.77 14.92
C GLY A 122 13.33 5.52 15.59
N LEU A 123 12.23 5.72 16.32
CA LEU A 123 11.55 4.65 17.06
C LEU A 123 10.05 4.65 16.73
N ARG A 124 9.47 3.47 16.48
CA ARG A 124 8.03 3.32 16.36
C ARG A 124 7.39 3.30 17.76
N LEU A 125 6.38 4.14 17.96
CA LEU A 125 5.59 4.20 19.19
C LEU A 125 4.20 3.61 18.95
N ASN A 126 3.62 3.02 20.00
CA ASN A 126 2.24 2.57 20.03
C ASN A 126 1.43 3.44 20.99
N PRO A 127 0.46 4.23 20.49
CA PRO A 127 -0.33 5.14 21.31
C PRO A 127 -1.50 4.42 22.02
N GLY A 128 -1.71 3.12 21.78
CA GLY A 128 -2.85 2.36 22.33
C GLY A 128 -4.20 2.70 21.70
N VAL A 129 -4.23 3.63 20.74
CA VAL A 129 -5.43 4.04 19.97
C VAL A 129 -5.19 3.89 18.47
N SER A 130 -6.25 3.58 17.73
CA SER A 130 -6.19 3.42 16.27
C SER A 130 -7.55 3.60 15.61
N TYR A 131 -7.55 4.00 14.33
CA TYR A 131 -8.70 3.93 13.44
C TYR A 131 -8.51 2.77 12.46
N ALA A 132 -9.18 1.64 12.69
CA ALA A 132 -9.14 0.49 11.78
C ALA A 132 -10.46 -0.29 11.84
N GLY A 133 -11.04 -0.59 10.69
CA GLY A 133 -12.29 -1.36 10.59
C GLY A 133 -12.13 -2.86 10.83
N GLN A 134 -10.90 -3.39 10.75
CA GLN A 134 -10.60 -4.81 10.86
C GLN A 134 -9.46 -5.09 11.85
N ASP A 135 -9.63 -6.10 12.71
CA ASP A 135 -8.63 -6.46 13.72
C ASP A 135 -7.29 -6.89 13.10
N LEU A 136 -7.33 -7.59 11.96
CA LEU A 136 -6.12 -8.00 11.24
C LEU A 136 -5.24 -6.80 10.80
N ALA A 137 -5.88 -5.67 10.48
CA ALA A 137 -5.19 -4.44 10.07
C ALA A 137 -5.01 -3.44 11.23
N ASN A 138 -5.44 -3.78 12.46
CA ASN A 138 -5.37 -2.89 13.60
C ASN A 138 -3.98 -2.92 14.27
N PRO A 139 -3.19 -1.83 14.21
CA PRO A 139 -1.85 -1.80 14.80
C PRO A 139 -1.84 -1.57 16.32
N ALA A 140 -2.94 -1.11 16.91
CA ALA A 140 -3.10 -0.89 18.36
C ALA A 140 -3.92 -2.00 19.05
N ARG A 141 -4.23 -3.09 18.34
CA ARG A 141 -4.96 -4.24 18.89
C ARG A 141 -4.27 -4.81 20.13
N GLN A 142 -5.04 -5.52 20.95
CA GLN A 142 -4.50 -6.25 22.09
C GLN A 142 -3.39 -7.22 21.64
N PHE A 143 -2.29 -7.25 22.39
CA PHE A 143 -1.08 -8.03 22.08
C PHE A 143 -0.37 -7.61 20.78
N SER A 144 -0.60 -6.39 20.29
CA SER A 144 0.17 -5.85 19.18
C SER A 144 1.67 -5.83 19.50
N ARG A 145 2.46 -6.34 18.57
CA ARG A 145 3.93 -6.30 18.61
C ARG A 145 4.52 -5.03 18.00
N LEU A 146 3.66 -4.11 17.56
CA LEU A 146 4.04 -3.00 16.71
C LEU A 146 4.23 -1.74 17.55
N GLY A 147 5.46 -1.24 17.59
CA GLY A 147 5.86 -0.07 18.37
C GLY A 147 5.93 -0.31 19.88
N VAL A 148 6.62 0.59 20.56
CA VAL A 148 6.75 0.58 22.03
C VAL A 148 5.52 1.23 22.65
N GLN A 149 4.86 0.53 23.58
CA GLN A 149 3.72 1.06 24.32
C GLN A 149 4.15 2.21 25.23
N ALA A 150 3.32 3.25 25.36
CA ALA A 150 3.64 4.46 26.10
C ALA A 150 4.16 4.21 27.54
N ASP A 151 3.58 3.24 28.24
CA ASP A 151 3.93 2.85 29.61
C ASP A 151 5.23 2.02 29.72
N HIS A 152 5.82 1.61 28.58
CA HIS A 152 7.06 0.83 28.49
C HIS A 152 8.22 1.60 27.85
N ILE A 153 8.03 2.87 27.49
CA ILE A 153 9.10 3.70 26.92
C ILE A 153 10.03 4.16 28.05
N LYS A 154 11.34 3.95 27.88
CA LYS A 154 12.33 4.56 28.76
C LYS A 154 12.62 5.99 28.27
N PRO A 155 12.34 7.06 29.04
CA PRO A 155 12.42 8.43 28.53
C PRO A 155 13.78 8.85 27.97
N GLU A 156 14.87 8.25 28.45
CA GLU A 156 16.23 8.49 27.95
C GLU A 156 16.39 8.20 26.44
N ILE A 157 15.53 7.36 25.86
CA ILE A 157 15.59 7.05 24.43
C ILE A 157 15.40 8.29 23.55
N PHE A 158 14.64 9.28 24.03
CA PHE A 158 14.34 10.50 23.29
C PHE A 158 15.54 11.44 23.15
N ASP A 159 16.60 11.24 23.97
CA ASP A 159 17.86 11.98 23.82
C ASP A 159 18.80 11.29 22.80
N GLU A 160 18.44 10.11 22.30
CA GLU A 160 19.28 9.26 21.43
C GLU A 160 18.70 9.02 20.03
N ILE A 161 17.45 9.42 19.80
CA ILE A 161 16.75 9.35 18.51
C ILE A 161 16.46 10.75 17.99
N HIS A 162 16.24 10.85 16.68
CA HIS A 162 15.93 12.11 16.01
C HIS A 162 14.43 12.24 15.68
N GLY A 163 13.68 11.15 15.72
CA GLY A 163 12.25 11.18 15.41
C GLY A 163 11.52 9.89 15.75
N VAL A 164 10.20 9.93 15.55
CA VAL A 164 9.33 8.79 15.87
C VAL A 164 8.35 8.50 14.75
N MET A 165 7.87 7.26 14.73
CA MET A 165 6.81 6.81 13.84
C MET A 165 5.60 6.34 14.64
N PHE A 166 4.44 6.83 14.25
CA PHE A 166 3.14 6.26 14.56
C PHE A 166 2.57 5.64 13.29
N HIS A 167 1.85 4.53 13.41
CA HIS A 167 1.02 4.03 12.33
C HIS A 167 -0.20 3.41 12.96
N MET A 168 -1.33 4.09 12.79
CA MET A 168 -2.54 3.88 13.58
C MET A 168 -3.85 4.03 12.79
N ASN A 169 -3.75 4.30 11.48
CA ASN A 169 -4.90 4.42 10.61
C ASN A 169 -4.93 3.26 9.59
N CYS A 170 -6.12 2.83 9.23
CA CYS A 170 -6.42 1.97 8.10
C CYS A 170 -7.73 2.44 7.47
N GLU A 171 -7.70 2.82 6.19
CA GLU A 171 -8.84 3.40 5.45
C GLU A 171 -9.61 4.50 6.20
N ASN A 172 -8.90 5.38 6.90
CA ASN A 172 -9.51 6.49 7.60
C ASN A 172 -10.01 7.53 6.59
N LYS A 173 -11.33 7.49 6.35
CA LYS A 173 -12.08 8.40 5.46
C LYS A 173 -12.68 9.59 6.24
N ASP A 174 -12.29 9.76 7.51
CA ASP A 174 -12.81 10.78 8.43
C ASP A 174 -11.68 11.68 8.96
N VAL A 175 -11.66 12.92 8.48
CA VAL A 175 -10.68 13.93 8.88
C VAL A 175 -10.76 14.27 10.37
N ASP A 176 -11.96 14.29 10.96
CA ASP A 176 -12.15 14.61 12.38
C ASP A 176 -11.61 13.50 13.26
N ALA A 177 -11.82 12.25 12.85
CA ALA A 177 -11.21 11.11 13.52
C ALA A 177 -9.68 11.18 13.48
N PHE A 178 -9.08 11.56 12.35
CA PHE A 178 -7.62 11.76 12.27
C PHE A 178 -7.12 12.91 13.16
N ILE A 179 -7.86 14.01 13.24
CA ILE A 179 -7.51 15.14 14.12
C ILE A 179 -7.56 14.72 15.60
N GLY A 180 -8.59 13.99 16.02
CA GLY A 180 -8.66 13.47 17.39
C GLY A 180 -7.48 12.54 17.74
N LEU A 181 -6.95 11.81 16.76
CA LEU A 181 -5.75 11.00 16.92
C LEU A 181 -4.48 11.84 17.05
N LEU A 182 -4.36 12.95 16.31
CA LEU A 182 -3.27 13.92 16.50
C LEU A 182 -3.32 14.55 17.90
N ASP A 183 -4.51 14.93 18.37
CA ASP A 183 -4.71 15.50 19.71
C ASP A 183 -4.29 14.50 20.79
N SER A 184 -4.71 13.23 20.67
CA SER A 184 -4.31 12.16 21.60
C SER A 184 -2.81 11.93 21.62
N ILE A 185 -2.13 11.96 20.46
CA ILE A 185 -0.67 11.87 20.40
C ILE A 185 -0.03 13.07 21.10
N SER A 186 -0.53 14.27 20.80
CA SER A 186 0.01 15.52 21.36
C SER A 186 -0.09 15.56 22.88
N GLU A 187 -1.22 15.08 23.43
CA GLU A 187 -1.42 14.96 24.88
C GLU A 187 -0.49 13.92 25.51
N GLN A 188 -0.33 12.76 24.88
CA GLN A 188 0.40 11.63 25.47
C GLN A 188 1.93 11.73 25.31
N PHE A 189 2.41 12.28 24.19
CA PHE A 189 3.83 12.27 23.82
C PHE A 189 4.42 13.66 23.61
N GLY A 190 3.63 14.74 23.73
CA GLY A 190 4.04 16.10 23.33
C GLY A 190 5.39 16.55 23.90
N GLU A 191 5.62 16.39 25.20
CA GLU A 191 6.89 16.78 25.86
C GLU A 191 8.12 16.05 25.29
N HIS A 192 7.92 14.85 24.74
CA HIS A 192 8.97 14.09 24.07
C HIS A 192 9.13 14.54 22.61
N LEU A 193 8.02 14.79 21.90
CA LEU A 193 8.03 15.23 20.50
C LEU A 193 8.73 16.58 20.32
N ASP A 194 8.59 17.49 21.29
CA ASP A 194 9.22 18.82 21.28
C ASP A 194 10.76 18.80 21.23
N LYS A 195 11.37 17.63 21.48
CA LYS A 195 12.82 17.42 21.43
C LYS A 195 13.30 16.79 20.12
N LEU A 196 12.38 16.39 19.24
CA LEU A 196 12.69 15.62 18.04
C LEU A 196 12.69 16.50 16.79
N ASP A 197 13.34 16.02 15.74
CA ASP A 197 13.41 16.71 14.45
C ASP A 197 12.20 16.38 13.56
N TRP A 198 11.63 15.17 13.71
CA TRP A 198 10.56 14.70 12.84
C TRP A 198 9.61 13.68 13.47
N VAL A 199 8.39 13.62 12.92
CA VAL A 199 7.36 12.64 13.26
C VAL A 199 6.71 12.11 11.99
N SER A 200 6.67 10.78 11.82
CA SER A 200 5.83 10.13 10.83
C SER A 200 4.51 9.69 11.47
N MET A 201 3.37 10.06 10.87
CA MET A 201 2.05 9.58 11.29
C MET A 201 1.59 8.37 10.47
N GLY A 202 2.48 7.79 9.68
CA GLY A 202 2.21 6.59 8.90
C GLY A 202 1.21 6.84 7.77
N GLY A 203 0.60 5.75 7.30
CA GLY A 203 -0.36 5.75 6.22
C GLY A 203 -1.79 5.58 6.72
N GLY A 204 -2.70 5.14 5.84
CA GLY A 204 -4.08 4.84 6.19
C GLY A 204 -5.00 6.05 6.31
N VAL A 205 -4.49 7.27 6.13
CA VAL A 205 -5.29 8.49 5.96
C VAL A 205 -5.73 8.55 4.50
N PHE A 206 -7.04 8.41 4.24
CA PHE A 206 -7.57 8.25 2.89
C PHE A 206 -7.94 9.60 2.25
N PHE A 207 -6.98 10.52 2.20
CA PHE A 207 -7.24 11.91 1.84
C PHE A 207 -7.69 12.13 0.38
N THR A 208 -7.46 11.19 -0.52
CA THR A 208 -7.97 11.23 -1.91
C THR A 208 -9.37 10.65 -2.06
N TRP A 209 -9.99 10.17 -0.97
CA TRP A 209 -11.36 9.68 -1.00
C TRP A 209 -12.32 10.82 -1.40
N PRO A 210 -13.34 10.57 -2.24
CA PRO A 210 -14.30 11.59 -2.64
C PRO A 210 -14.95 12.27 -1.43
N GLY A 211 -14.85 13.60 -1.36
CA GLY A 211 -15.41 14.42 -0.28
C GLY A 211 -14.54 14.56 0.97
N TYR A 212 -13.32 14.02 0.98
CA TYR A 212 -12.39 14.21 2.09
C TYR A 212 -11.92 15.68 2.17
N ASP A 213 -11.94 16.27 3.37
CA ASP A 213 -11.59 17.67 3.59
C ASP A 213 -10.08 17.88 3.68
N ILE A 214 -9.46 18.10 2.51
CA ILE A 214 -8.01 18.31 2.36
C ILE A 214 -7.52 19.57 3.07
N GLU A 215 -8.31 20.64 3.03
CA GLU A 215 -7.91 21.91 3.64
C GLU A 215 -7.85 21.78 5.16
N LYS A 216 -8.88 21.18 5.75
CA LYS A 216 -8.92 20.90 7.18
C LYS A 216 -7.80 19.95 7.62
N LEU A 217 -7.53 18.89 6.86
CA LEU A 217 -6.40 18.00 7.13
C LEU A 217 -5.06 18.75 7.07
N GLY A 218 -4.86 19.56 6.04
CA GLY A 218 -3.62 20.29 5.84
C GLY A 218 -3.35 21.30 6.97
N LEU A 219 -4.38 22.04 7.39
CA LEU A 219 -4.29 22.97 8.52
C LEU A 219 -4.00 22.26 9.85
N ALA A 220 -4.60 21.09 10.08
CA ALA A 220 -4.34 20.30 11.29
C ALA A 220 -2.90 19.78 11.34
N LEU A 221 -2.38 19.25 10.23
CA LEU A 221 -0.99 18.80 10.12
C LEU A 221 0.00 19.95 10.34
N LYS A 222 -0.29 21.12 9.76
CA LYS A 222 0.51 22.34 9.98
C LYS A 222 0.54 22.75 11.44
N ALA A 223 -0.63 22.82 12.07
CA ALA A 223 -0.74 23.20 13.47
C ALA A 223 0.02 22.23 14.39
N PHE A 224 -0.04 20.93 14.11
CA PHE A 224 0.72 19.93 14.85
C PHE A 224 2.24 20.11 14.67
N SER A 225 2.69 20.30 13.42
CA SER A 225 4.09 20.56 13.10
C SER A 225 4.62 21.81 13.80
N GLU A 226 3.87 22.92 13.75
CA GLU A 226 4.24 24.19 14.40
C GLU A 226 4.23 24.09 15.93
N LYS A 227 3.27 23.35 16.51
CA LYS A 227 3.18 23.16 17.97
C LYS A 227 4.40 22.43 18.54
N HIS A 228 4.85 21.38 17.86
CA HIS A 228 5.93 20.52 18.34
C HIS A 228 7.30 20.82 17.71
N GLY A 229 7.37 21.72 16.72
CA GLY A 229 8.61 22.06 16.03
C GLY A 229 9.18 20.93 15.16
N VAL A 230 8.35 19.97 14.74
CA VAL A 230 8.77 18.75 14.02
C VAL A 230 8.43 18.80 12.54
N GLN A 231 9.30 18.24 11.69
CA GLN A 231 8.91 17.91 10.31
C GLN A 231 7.94 16.73 10.32
N MET A 232 6.74 16.95 9.80
CA MET A 232 5.72 15.91 9.69
C MET A 232 5.91 15.09 8.41
N TYR A 233 5.70 13.77 8.52
CA TYR A 233 5.61 12.85 7.40
C TYR A 233 4.28 12.09 7.41
N LEU A 234 3.72 11.87 6.22
CA LEU A 234 2.71 10.84 5.99
C LEU A 234 3.24 9.82 4.99
N GLU A 235 2.72 8.61 5.09
CA GLU A 235 3.15 7.45 4.33
C GLU A 235 2.00 6.90 3.47
N PRO A 236 1.47 7.68 2.51
CA PRO A 236 0.34 7.25 1.73
C PRO A 236 0.74 6.08 0.80
N GLY A 237 -0.06 5.02 0.84
CA GLY A 237 -0.08 3.96 -0.17
C GLY A 237 -1.38 4.06 -0.95
N GLU A 238 -2.45 3.55 -0.34
CA GLU A 238 -3.80 3.48 -0.92
C GLU A 238 -4.30 4.82 -1.45
N ALA A 239 -4.09 5.91 -0.70
CA ALA A 239 -4.52 7.24 -1.12
C ALA A 239 -3.89 7.68 -2.46
N ILE A 240 -2.67 7.24 -2.78
CA ILE A 240 -2.04 7.58 -4.07
C ILE A 240 -2.63 6.77 -5.21
N ILE A 241 -2.95 5.49 -4.98
CA ILE A 241 -3.23 4.54 -6.06
C ILE A 241 -4.69 4.12 -6.19
N THR A 242 -5.58 4.60 -5.31
CA THR A 242 -7.00 4.23 -5.34
C THR A 242 -7.63 4.59 -6.69
N LYS A 243 -8.43 3.67 -7.22
CA LYS A 243 -9.18 3.79 -8.48
C LYS A 243 -8.31 4.13 -9.69
N THR A 244 -7.00 3.89 -9.61
CA THR A 244 -6.08 4.14 -10.73
C THR A 244 -5.90 2.95 -11.65
N THR A 245 -6.16 1.73 -11.15
CA THR A 245 -5.77 0.50 -11.83
C THR A 245 -6.88 -0.53 -11.77
N ASP A 246 -7.15 -1.16 -12.90
CA ASP A 246 -8.09 -2.27 -12.99
C ASP A 246 -7.34 -3.57 -13.31
N LEU A 247 -7.80 -4.70 -12.77
CA LEU A 247 -7.40 -6.02 -13.22
C LEU A 247 -8.39 -6.49 -14.30
N VAL A 248 -7.90 -6.56 -15.54
CA VAL A 248 -8.70 -6.97 -16.70
C VAL A 248 -8.59 -8.46 -16.91
N VAL A 249 -9.73 -9.12 -16.99
CA VAL A 249 -9.87 -10.58 -17.10
C VAL A 249 -10.80 -10.94 -18.25
N THR A 250 -10.76 -12.18 -18.72
CA THR A 250 -11.67 -12.71 -19.74
C THR A 250 -12.51 -13.84 -19.15
N VAL A 251 -13.82 -13.84 -19.43
CA VAL A 251 -14.71 -14.97 -19.14
C VAL A 251 -14.30 -16.17 -19.99
N VAL A 252 -13.81 -17.23 -19.35
CA VAL A 252 -13.37 -18.46 -20.03
C VAL A 252 -14.44 -19.53 -20.12
N ASP A 253 -15.38 -19.54 -19.17
CA ASP A 253 -16.51 -20.48 -19.15
C ASP A 253 -17.67 -19.89 -18.34
N ILE A 254 -18.88 -20.41 -18.58
CA ILE A 254 -20.07 -20.09 -17.79
C ILE A 254 -20.77 -21.39 -17.42
N VAL A 255 -20.79 -21.68 -16.12
CA VAL A 255 -21.41 -22.88 -15.57
C VAL A 255 -22.63 -22.53 -14.73
N GLU A 256 -23.51 -23.49 -14.51
CA GLU A 256 -24.73 -23.29 -13.74
C GLU A 256 -24.90 -24.37 -12.68
N ASN A 257 -25.04 -23.94 -11.44
CA ASN A 257 -25.45 -24.77 -10.31
C ASN A 257 -26.34 -23.92 -9.39
N VAL A 258 -27.65 -23.93 -9.66
CA VAL A 258 -28.65 -23.03 -9.05
C VAL A 258 -28.47 -21.56 -9.45
N LYS A 259 -27.25 -21.01 -9.34
CA LYS A 259 -26.82 -19.72 -9.90
C LYS A 259 -25.86 -19.94 -11.06
N LYS A 260 -25.77 -18.94 -11.95
CA LYS A 260 -24.73 -18.90 -12.99
C LYS A 260 -23.41 -18.41 -12.40
N THR A 261 -22.31 -19.04 -12.80
CA THR A 261 -20.95 -18.62 -12.45
C THR A 261 -20.19 -18.37 -13.74
N ALA A 262 -19.69 -17.14 -13.92
CA ALA A 262 -18.76 -16.80 -14.98
C ALA A 262 -17.34 -17.01 -14.45
N ILE A 263 -16.64 -18.01 -14.99
CA ILE A 263 -15.25 -18.31 -14.62
C ILE A 263 -14.36 -17.37 -15.43
N VAL A 264 -13.46 -16.65 -14.76
CA VAL A 264 -12.51 -15.73 -15.42
C VAL A 264 -11.08 -16.26 -15.38
N ASP A 265 -10.23 -15.85 -16.31
CA ASP A 265 -8.81 -16.25 -16.41
C ASP A 265 -7.88 -15.61 -15.35
N SER A 266 -8.38 -15.44 -14.13
CA SER A 266 -7.66 -14.92 -12.98
C SER A 266 -8.14 -15.60 -11.69
N ALA A 267 -7.46 -15.34 -10.56
CA ALA A 267 -7.83 -15.91 -9.28
C ALA A 267 -7.62 -14.91 -8.13
N THR A 268 -8.50 -14.92 -7.12
CA THR A 268 -8.34 -14.03 -5.97
C THR A 268 -7.11 -14.40 -5.17
N GLU A 269 -6.91 -15.68 -4.86
CA GLU A 269 -5.76 -16.15 -4.06
C GLU A 269 -4.41 -15.75 -4.68
N ALA A 270 -4.30 -15.87 -6.01
CA ALA A 270 -3.05 -15.58 -6.72
C ALA A 270 -2.87 -14.09 -7.05
N HIS A 271 -3.94 -13.40 -7.45
CA HIS A 271 -3.84 -12.11 -8.14
C HIS A 271 -4.55 -10.94 -7.43
N ARG A 272 -5.43 -11.21 -6.46
CA ARG A 272 -6.14 -10.19 -5.67
C ARG A 272 -6.42 -10.73 -4.25
N LEU A 273 -5.36 -11.12 -3.55
CA LEU A 273 -5.43 -11.97 -2.34
C LEU A 273 -6.24 -11.34 -1.19
N ASP A 274 -6.32 -10.02 -1.10
CA ASP A 274 -7.13 -9.35 -0.07
C ASP A 274 -8.63 -9.61 -0.18
N THR A 275 -9.13 -9.85 -1.40
CA THR A 275 -10.52 -10.32 -1.61
C THR A 275 -10.81 -11.53 -0.73
N LEU A 276 -9.85 -12.46 -0.66
CA LEU A 276 -9.98 -13.70 0.09
C LEU A 276 -9.66 -13.51 1.58
N ILE A 277 -8.59 -12.79 1.91
CA ILE A 277 -8.15 -12.60 3.31
C ILE A 277 -9.17 -11.81 4.13
N TYR A 278 -9.70 -10.74 3.53
CA TYR A 278 -10.60 -9.80 4.21
C TYR A 278 -12.08 -10.03 3.86
N ASN A 279 -12.38 -10.98 2.97
CA ASN A 279 -13.72 -11.24 2.46
C ASN A 279 -14.36 -9.96 1.86
N GLU A 280 -13.56 -9.19 1.13
CA GLU A 280 -13.95 -7.94 0.50
C GLU A 280 -14.20 -8.13 -0.99
N PRO A 281 -15.47 -8.13 -1.45
CA PRO A 281 -15.79 -8.43 -2.85
C PRO A 281 -15.21 -7.38 -3.80
N ALA A 282 -14.79 -7.84 -4.98
CA ALA A 282 -14.39 -6.95 -6.06
C ALA A 282 -15.60 -6.22 -6.68
N SER A 283 -15.36 -5.05 -7.25
CA SER A 283 -16.32 -4.34 -8.09
C SER A 283 -16.01 -4.59 -9.56
N VAL A 284 -17.03 -4.76 -10.39
CA VAL A 284 -16.88 -5.01 -11.84
C VAL A 284 -17.42 -3.82 -12.62
N LEU A 285 -16.63 -3.26 -13.54
CA LEU A 285 -17.05 -2.09 -14.33
C LEU A 285 -18.31 -2.35 -15.16
N GLU A 286 -18.41 -3.53 -15.76
CA GLU A 286 -19.53 -3.94 -16.61
C GLU A 286 -20.80 -4.32 -15.84
N ALA A 287 -20.74 -4.38 -14.50
CA ALA A 287 -21.91 -4.70 -13.69
C ALA A 287 -22.89 -3.52 -13.62
N SER A 288 -24.16 -3.84 -13.36
CA SER A 288 -25.28 -2.91 -13.26
C SER A 288 -26.11 -3.25 -12.03
N GLU A 289 -26.34 -2.27 -11.16
CA GLU A 289 -27.20 -2.43 -9.96
C GLU A 289 -28.66 -2.76 -10.33
N THR A 290 -29.09 -2.40 -11.54
CA THR A 290 -30.43 -2.68 -12.08
C THR A 290 -30.44 -3.82 -13.10
N GLY A 291 -29.30 -4.51 -13.28
CA GLY A 291 -29.17 -5.63 -14.19
C GLY A 291 -30.11 -6.78 -13.82
N SER A 292 -30.51 -7.57 -14.82
CA SER A 292 -31.42 -8.71 -14.63
C SER A 292 -30.75 -10.07 -14.74
N HIS A 293 -29.42 -10.08 -14.92
CA HIS A 293 -28.63 -11.29 -15.10
C HIS A 293 -27.57 -11.41 -14.00
N ASP A 294 -27.87 -12.24 -13.00
CA ASP A 294 -26.99 -12.46 -11.84
C ASP A 294 -25.92 -13.51 -12.15
N TYR A 295 -24.68 -13.19 -11.78
CA TYR A 295 -23.54 -14.10 -11.86
C TYR A 295 -22.71 -14.05 -10.59
N VAL A 296 -22.22 -15.22 -10.19
CA VAL A 296 -20.98 -15.31 -9.41
C VAL A 296 -19.82 -15.10 -10.39
N ILE A 297 -18.90 -14.19 -10.07
CA ILE A 297 -17.65 -14.03 -10.82
C ILE A 297 -16.60 -14.95 -10.17
N GLY A 298 -16.45 -16.14 -10.72
CA GLY A 298 -15.60 -17.20 -10.19
C GLY A 298 -14.17 -17.15 -10.72
N SER A 299 -13.22 -17.58 -9.90
CA SER A 299 -11.82 -17.70 -10.28
C SER A 299 -11.53 -18.97 -11.08
N CYS A 300 -10.42 -18.99 -11.81
CA CYS A 300 -9.93 -20.18 -12.52
C CYS A 300 -9.08 -21.14 -11.65
N SER A 301 -8.97 -20.89 -10.35
CA SER A 301 -8.25 -21.78 -9.43
C SER A 301 -9.10 -23.00 -9.06
N CYS A 302 -8.48 -24.04 -8.50
CA CYS A 302 -9.20 -25.19 -7.97
C CYS A 302 -9.68 -25.02 -6.51
N LEU A 303 -9.48 -23.85 -5.89
CA LEU A 303 -10.00 -23.56 -4.55
C LEU A 303 -11.52 -23.28 -4.63
N ALA A 304 -12.32 -24.07 -3.92
CA ALA A 304 -13.78 -24.06 -4.06
C ALA A 304 -14.46 -22.72 -3.69
N GLY A 305 -13.88 -21.95 -2.75
CA GLY A 305 -14.40 -20.66 -2.31
C GLY A 305 -13.81 -19.46 -3.07
N ASP A 306 -13.01 -19.69 -4.10
CA ASP A 306 -12.30 -18.64 -4.82
C ASP A 306 -13.23 -17.92 -5.81
N GLN A 307 -13.80 -16.81 -5.36
CA GLN A 307 -14.72 -15.98 -6.12
C GLN A 307 -14.40 -14.49 -5.90
N PHE A 308 -14.49 -13.70 -6.96
CA PHE A 308 -14.24 -12.27 -6.91
C PHE A 308 -15.41 -11.51 -6.27
N CYS A 309 -16.64 -11.82 -6.69
CA CYS A 309 -17.88 -11.20 -6.20
C CYS A 309 -19.13 -11.91 -6.75
N GLU A 310 -20.30 -11.48 -6.29
CA GLU A 310 -21.56 -11.63 -7.02
C GLU A 310 -21.94 -10.29 -7.65
N ALA A 311 -22.40 -10.29 -8.89
CA ALA A 311 -22.77 -9.08 -9.62
C ALA A 311 -23.90 -9.35 -10.62
N SER A 312 -24.67 -8.31 -10.93
CA SER A 312 -25.76 -8.34 -11.91
C SER A 312 -25.35 -7.56 -13.17
N PHE A 313 -25.85 -7.97 -14.32
CA PHE A 313 -25.53 -7.38 -15.62
C PHE A 313 -26.80 -7.07 -16.42
N ASP A 314 -26.75 -6.04 -17.27
CA ASP A 314 -27.87 -5.66 -18.14
C ASP A 314 -28.13 -6.70 -19.24
N GLU A 315 -27.07 -7.32 -19.75
CA GLU A 315 -27.10 -8.37 -20.77
C GLU A 315 -26.36 -9.63 -20.27
N PRO A 316 -26.71 -10.84 -20.76
CA PRO A 316 -26.00 -12.05 -20.37
C PRO A 316 -24.52 -12.02 -20.77
N LEU A 317 -23.63 -12.37 -19.83
CA LEU A 317 -22.21 -12.53 -20.09
C LEU A 317 -21.94 -13.58 -21.18
N LYS A 318 -20.87 -13.38 -21.95
CA LYS A 318 -20.44 -14.29 -23.02
C LYS A 318 -19.02 -14.77 -22.77
N ILE A 319 -18.73 -16.03 -23.13
CA ILE A 319 -17.35 -16.55 -23.17
C ILE A 319 -16.53 -15.68 -24.13
N GLY A 320 -15.33 -15.28 -23.71
CA GLY A 320 -14.46 -14.35 -24.42
C GLY A 320 -14.70 -12.87 -24.09
N GLN A 321 -15.74 -12.53 -23.32
CA GLN A 321 -15.98 -11.17 -22.86
C GLN A 321 -14.94 -10.76 -21.80
N LYS A 322 -14.39 -9.55 -21.95
CA LYS A 322 -13.53 -8.96 -20.93
C LYS A 322 -14.35 -8.32 -19.82
N LEU A 323 -13.85 -8.41 -18.59
CA LEU A 323 -14.37 -7.73 -17.41
C LEU A 323 -13.26 -6.93 -16.74
N HIS A 324 -13.59 -5.76 -16.20
CA HIS A 324 -12.64 -4.92 -15.46
C HIS A 324 -12.97 -5.00 -13.97
N LEU A 325 -12.07 -5.64 -13.21
CA LEU A 325 -12.12 -5.67 -11.77
C LEU A 325 -11.48 -4.38 -11.24
N LEU A 326 -12.33 -3.49 -10.76
CA LEU A 326 -11.96 -2.13 -10.41
C LEU A 326 -11.04 -2.08 -9.18
N ASP A 327 -10.27 -0.99 -9.09
CA ASP A 327 -9.48 -0.62 -7.92
C ASP A 327 -8.57 -1.75 -7.40
N SER A 328 -7.69 -2.19 -8.31
CA SER A 328 -6.82 -3.34 -8.14
C SER A 328 -5.33 -2.96 -8.17
N ALA A 329 -4.97 -1.74 -7.77
CA ALA A 329 -3.57 -1.33 -7.58
C ALA A 329 -3.04 -1.68 -6.20
N GLY A 330 -3.75 -1.20 -5.16
CA GLY A 330 -3.32 -1.29 -3.77
C GLY A 330 -3.32 -2.72 -3.29
N TYR A 331 -2.19 -3.12 -2.70
CA TYR A 331 -2.06 -4.44 -2.07
C TYR A 331 -2.43 -5.62 -3.01
N THR A 332 -2.23 -5.49 -4.32
CA THR A 332 -2.40 -6.59 -5.29
C THR A 332 -1.03 -7.04 -5.82
N MET A 333 -0.42 -6.24 -6.70
CA MET A 333 0.83 -6.54 -7.41
C MET A 333 2.01 -6.83 -6.48
N VAL A 334 1.98 -6.27 -5.27
CA VAL A 334 3.00 -6.46 -4.22
C VAL A 334 2.98 -7.83 -3.55
N LYS A 335 1.91 -8.61 -3.73
CA LYS A 335 1.73 -9.93 -3.09
C LYS A 335 1.16 -10.99 -4.02
N LEU A 336 1.37 -10.81 -5.32
CA LEU A 336 1.09 -11.84 -6.30
C LEU A 336 1.85 -13.13 -5.97
N ASN A 337 1.23 -14.26 -6.27
CA ASN A 337 1.86 -15.56 -6.06
C ASN A 337 1.51 -16.54 -7.18
N TRP A 338 2.22 -17.66 -7.21
CA TRP A 338 2.10 -18.68 -8.24
C TRP A 338 1.20 -19.85 -7.82
N PHE A 339 0.18 -19.61 -6.99
CA PHE A 339 -0.77 -20.65 -6.62
C PHE A 339 -1.35 -21.34 -7.86
N ASN A 340 -1.38 -22.68 -7.84
CA ASN A 340 -1.73 -23.55 -8.97
C ASN A 340 -0.93 -23.39 -10.27
N GLY A 341 0.18 -22.64 -10.26
CA GLY A 341 0.93 -22.33 -11.49
C GLY A 341 0.10 -21.54 -12.50
N LEU A 342 -0.86 -20.74 -12.02
CA LEU A 342 -1.69 -19.88 -12.86
C LEU A 342 -0.83 -18.85 -13.61
N LYS A 343 -1.29 -18.43 -14.78
CA LYS A 343 -0.61 -17.36 -15.54
C LYS A 343 -0.74 -16.05 -14.77
N MET A 344 0.40 -15.48 -14.42
CA MET A 344 0.47 -14.17 -13.77
C MET A 344 -0.06 -13.07 -14.69
N PRO A 345 -0.82 -12.09 -14.18
CA PRO A 345 -1.25 -10.95 -14.97
C PRO A 345 -0.05 -10.11 -15.42
N SER A 346 -0.03 -9.75 -16.70
CA SER A 346 0.92 -8.74 -17.19
C SER A 346 0.58 -7.36 -16.60
N ILE A 347 1.52 -6.42 -16.65
CA ILE A 347 1.33 -5.06 -16.09
C ILE A 347 1.51 -4.04 -17.21
N TYR A 348 0.52 -3.18 -17.39
CA TYR A 348 0.53 -2.09 -18.37
C TYR A 348 0.23 -0.74 -17.71
N CYS A 349 0.66 0.33 -18.37
CA CYS A 349 0.25 1.69 -18.07
C CYS A 349 -0.31 2.36 -19.32
N GLU A 350 -1.55 2.82 -19.24
CA GLU A 350 -2.18 3.70 -20.22
C GLU A 350 -1.80 5.15 -19.90
N ARG A 351 -1.06 5.76 -20.81
CA ARG A 351 -0.56 7.12 -20.73
C ARG A 351 -1.65 8.13 -21.10
N SER A 352 -1.53 9.38 -20.65
CA SER A 352 -2.50 10.46 -20.95
C SER A 352 -2.66 10.78 -22.44
N ASN A 353 -1.69 10.39 -23.28
CA ASN A 353 -1.80 10.54 -24.73
C ASN A 353 -2.48 9.34 -25.43
N GLY A 354 -2.95 8.35 -24.65
CA GLY A 354 -3.55 7.10 -25.13
C GLY A 354 -2.56 5.99 -25.46
N ASP A 355 -1.24 6.21 -25.28
CA ASP A 355 -0.24 5.16 -25.48
C ASP A 355 -0.31 4.14 -24.34
N VAL A 356 -0.23 2.85 -24.69
CA VAL A 356 -0.17 1.76 -23.71
C VAL A 356 1.24 1.21 -23.65
N GLN A 357 1.86 1.30 -22.49
CA GLN A 357 3.20 0.81 -22.21
C GLN A 357 3.15 -0.49 -21.41
N LYS A 358 3.87 -1.50 -21.87
CA LYS A 358 4.05 -2.76 -21.11
C LYS A 358 5.16 -2.57 -20.09
N LEU A 359 4.82 -2.69 -18.81
CA LEU A 359 5.76 -2.53 -17.69
C LEU A 359 6.31 -3.89 -17.24
N ASN A 360 5.50 -4.95 -17.32
CA ASN A 360 5.93 -6.29 -16.94
C ASN A 360 5.13 -7.39 -17.67
N GLU A 361 5.76 -8.53 -17.89
CA GLU A 361 5.15 -9.75 -18.43
C GLU A 361 5.90 -10.95 -17.87
N PHE A 362 5.17 -11.97 -17.46
CA PHE A 362 5.72 -13.13 -16.79
C PHE A 362 5.57 -14.40 -17.63
N GLY A 363 6.57 -15.26 -17.58
CA GLY A 363 6.59 -16.53 -18.29
C GLY A 363 6.77 -17.74 -17.37
N TYR A 364 6.81 -18.93 -17.98
CA TYR A 364 7.03 -20.19 -17.27
C TYR A 364 8.34 -20.21 -16.46
N GLU A 365 9.40 -19.56 -16.95
CA GLU A 365 10.67 -19.54 -16.24
C GLU A 365 10.61 -18.71 -14.94
N ASP A 366 9.73 -17.70 -14.85
CA ASP A 366 9.51 -16.96 -13.61
C ASP A 366 8.86 -17.83 -12.54
N PHE A 367 7.82 -18.59 -12.93
CA PHE A 367 7.19 -19.60 -12.08
C PHE A 367 8.21 -20.64 -11.62
N LYS A 368 8.95 -21.24 -12.55
CA LYS A 368 9.91 -22.30 -12.24
C LYS A 368 11.02 -21.83 -11.29
N ARG A 369 11.56 -20.63 -11.51
CA ARG A 369 12.61 -20.04 -10.64
C ARG A 369 12.14 -19.82 -9.20
N SER A 370 10.84 -19.60 -8.98
CA SER A 370 10.28 -19.47 -7.63
C SER A 370 10.26 -20.80 -6.85
N LEU A 371 10.31 -21.94 -7.55
CA LEU A 371 10.22 -23.27 -6.94
C LEU A 371 11.58 -23.91 -6.70
N SER A 372 12.46 -23.88 -7.70
CA SER A 372 13.84 -24.33 -7.55
C SER A 372 14.73 -23.93 -8.73
N GLN A 373 15.99 -23.65 -8.44
CA GLN A 373 17.04 -23.50 -9.46
C GLN A 373 17.96 -24.72 -9.57
N TRP A 374 17.86 -25.67 -8.63
CA TRP A 374 18.74 -26.83 -8.55
C TRP A 374 17.95 -28.11 -8.28
N SER A 375 18.34 -29.20 -8.94
CA SER A 375 17.82 -30.54 -8.62
C SER A 375 18.71 -31.20 -7.58
N VAL A 376 18.11 -31.98 -6.68
CA VAL A 376 18.86 -32.98 -5.92
C VAL A 376 19.41 -33.99 -6.92
N LYS A 377 20.73 -34.19 -6.90
CA LYS A 377 21.42 -35.14 -7.78
C LYS A 377 21.51 -36.52 -7.16
#